data_AF-A0A534ZDZ5-F1
#
_entry.id   AF-A0A534ZDZ5-F1
#
_cell.length_a   1.000
_cell.length_b   1.000
_cell.length_c   1.000
_cell.angle_alpha   90.00
_cell.angle_beta   90.00
_cell.angle_gamma   90.00
#
_symmetry.space_group_name_H-M   'P 1'
#
loop_
_entity.id
_entity.type
_entity.pdbx_description
1 polymer ?
#
loop_
_entity_poly.entity_id
_entity_poly.type
_entity_poly.pdbx_seq_one_letter_code
_entity_poly.pdbx_strand_id
1 'polypeptide(L)' 'ERYVAREADGAERDRLWRLATKLYSGYEEYQARAINRRIPVIVLEPAKR' A
#
# COMPACT_ATOMS: atom_id res chain seq x y z
N GLU A 1 1.42 11.47 -18.10
CA GLU A 1 2.58 11.47 -17.17
C GLU A 1 3.06 10.03 -16.97
N ARG A 2 4.36 9.80 -16.77
CA ARG A 2 4.92 8.45 -16.56
C ARG A 2 5.23 8.26 -15.08
N TYR A 3 4.86 7.11 -14.53
CA TYR A 3 5.12 6.74 -13.14
C TYR A 3 5.98 5.49 -13.08
N VAL A 4 6.77 5.37 -12.01
CA VAL A 4 7.48 4.16 -11.62
C VAL A 4 6.79 3.58 -10.39
N ALA A 5 6.42 2.31 -10.47
CA ALA A 5 5.77 1.59 -9.40
C ALA A 5 6.80 0.74 -8.65
N ARG A 6 6.70 0.73 -7.31
CA ARG A 6 7.45 -0.20 -6.45
C ARG A 6 6.58 -0.64 -5.29
N GLU A 7 6.79 -1.86 -4.82
CA GLU A 7 6.19 -2.30 -3.56
C GLU A 7 6.90 -1.61 -2.39
N ALA A 8 6.11 -1.04 -1.47
CA ALA A 8 6.64 -0.55 -0.19
C ALA A 8 6.84 -1.71 0.78
N ASP A 9 7.87 -1.60 1.61
CA ASP A 9 8.17 -2.57 2.65
C ASP A 9 8.47 -1.88 4.01
N GLY A 10 8.60 -2.68 5.07
CA GLY A 10 8.96 -2.27 6.42
C GLY A 10 8.09 -1.14 6.94
N ALA A 11 8.77 -0.18 7.56
CA ALA A 11 8.13 0.98 8.18
C ALA A 11 7.38 1.89 7.18
N GLU A 12 7.84 1.96 5.93
CA GLU A 12 7.18 2.75 4.89
C GLU A 12 5.81 2.13 4.58
N ARG A 13 5.76 0.82 4.35
CA ARG A 13 4.49 0.13 4.12
C ARG A 13 3.53 0.30 5.29
N ASP A 14 4.02 0.13 6.52
CA ASP A 14 3.15 0.20 7.70
C ASP A 14 2.58 1.61 7.89
N ARG A 15 3.38 2.65 7.61
CA ARG A 15 2.89 4.04 7.60
C ARG A 15 1.82 4.25 6.54
N LEU A 16 2.06 3.82 5.31
CA LEU A 16 1.13 4.00 4.20
C LEU A 16 -0.17 3.21 4.41
N TRP A 17 -0.07 2.00 4.95
CA TRP A 17 -1.23 1.18 5.30
C TRP A 17 -2.13 1.87 6.31
N ARG A 18 -1.57 2.43 7.39
CA ARG A 18 -2.35 3.22 8.37
C ARG A 18 -3.05 4.42 7.76
N LEU A 19 -2.43 5.09 6.78
CA LEU A 19 -3.06 6.20 6.07
C LEU A 19 -4.19 5.70 5.16
N ALA A 20 -3.99 4.57 4.48
CA ALA A 20 -5.00 3.97 3.62
C ALA A 20 -6.24 3.51 4.40
N THR A 21 -6.06 2.84 5.55
CA THR A 21 -7.19 2.40 6.40
C THR A 21 -7.91 3.57 7.07
N LYS A 22 -7.19 4.67 7.38
CA LYS A 22 -7.81 5.92 7.85
C LYS A 22 -8.71 6.56 6.78
N LEU A 23 -8.33 6.45 5.51
CA LEU A 23 -9.13 6.97 4.39
C LEU A 23 -10.32 6.06 4.07
N TYR A 24 -10.11 4.74 4.12
CA TYR A 24 -11.13 3.74 3.85
C TYR A 24 -10.95 2.53 4.74
N SER A 25 -11.85 2.37 5.72
CA SER A 25 -11.81 1.29 6.71
C SER A 25 -11.98 -0.11 6.11
N GLY A 26 -12.59 -0.24 4.92
CA GLY A 26 -12.79 -1.53 4.26
C GLY A 26 -11.49 -2.28 3.93
N TYR A 27 -10.34 -1.59 3.89
CA TYR A 27 -9.03 -2.24 3.76
C TYR A 27 -8.71 -3.17 4.94
N GLU A 28 -9.20 -2.89 6.15
CA GLU A 28 -9.01 -3.77 7.30
C GLU A 28 -9.76 -5.10 7.12
N GLU A 29 -10.98 -5.06 6.57
CA GLU A 29 -11.71 -6.28 6.22
C GLU A 29 -10.99 -7.10 5.15
N TYR A 30 -10.40 -6.44 4.15
CA TYR A 30 -9.60 -7.12 3.14
C TYR A 30 -8.36 -7.78 3.75
N GLN A 31 -7.70 -7.10 4.70
CA GLN A 31 -6.57 -7.67 5.42
C GLN A 31 -6.98 -8.88 6.27
N ALA A 32 -8.13 -8.83 6.94
CA ALA A 32 -8.65 -9.96 7.71
C ALA A 32 -8.93 -11.19 6.82
N ARG A 33 -9.36 -10.98 5.58
CA ARG A 33 -9.58 -12.05 4.59
C ARG A 33 -8.29 -12.56 3.95
N ALA A 34 -7.22 -11.77 3.98
CA ALA A 34 -5.92 -12.11 3.40
C ALA A 34 -5.07 -12.99 4.35
N ILE A 35 -5.64 -14.10 4.84
CA ILE A 35 -5.02 -14.94 5.89
C ILE A 35 -3.65 -15.52 5.53
N ASN A 36 -3.38 -15.75 4.23
CA ASN A 36 -2.17 -16.41 3.74
C ASN A 36 -1.24 -15.49 2.94
N ARG A 37 -1.49 -14.17 2.94
CA ARG A 37 -0.66 -13.21 2.19
C ARG A 37 -0.71 -11.83 2.81
N ARG A 38 0.38 -11.06 2.66
CA ARG A 38 0.37 -9.63 2.94
C ARG A 38 -0.25 -8.91 1.74
N ILE A 39 -1.19 -7.99 1.98
CA ILE A 39 -1.65 -7.10 0.90
C ILE A 39 -0.49 -6.16 0.55
N PRO A 40 -0.02 -6.16 -0.72
CA PRO A 40 1.05 -5.29 -1.16
C PRO A 40 0.56 -3.84 -1.19
N VAL A 41 1.43 -2.91 -0.83
CA VAL A 41 1.18 -1.47 -0.98
C VAL A 41 2.12 -0.98 -2.05
N ILE A 42 1.57 -0.47 -3.16
CA ILE A 42 2.35 0.02 -4.29
C ILE A 42 2.47 1.53 -4.19
N VAL A 43 3.70 2.03 -4.19
CA VAL A 43 4.00 3.45 -4.29
C VAL A 43 4.21 3.80 -5.75
N LEU A 44 3.55 4.86 -6.20
CA LEU A 44 3.71 5.41 -7.53
C LEU A 44 4.49 6.72 -7.42
N GLU A 45 5.71 6.72 -7.95
CA GLU A 45 6.58 7.90 -7.97
C GLU A 45 6.64 8.45 -9.41
N PRO A 46 6.68 9.77 -9.63
CA PRO A 46 6.90 10.32 -10.96
C PRO A 46 8.18 9.77 -11.58
N ALA A 47 8.12 9.32 -12.83
CA ALA A 47 9.31 8.86 -13.52
C ALA A 47 10.28 10.03 -13.71
N LYS A 48 11.57 9.78 -13.44
CA LYS A 48 12.62 10.72 -13.80
C LYS A 48 12.57 10.95 -15.32
N ARG A 49 12.70 12.20 -15.74
CA ARG A 49 12.75 12.58 -17.16
C ARG A 49 13.97 12.00 -17.84
#